data_AF-A0A0Q6A6U2-F1
#
_entry.id   AF-A0A0Q6A6U2-F1
#
_cell.length_a   1.000
_cell.length_b   1.000
_cell.length_c   1.000
_cell.angle_alpha   90.00
_cell.angle_beta   90.00
_cell.angle_gamma   90.00
#
_symmetry.space_group_name_H-M   'P 1'
#
loop_
_entity.id
_entity.type
_entity.pdbx_description
1 polymer ?
#
loop_
_entity_poly.entity_id
_entity_poly.type
_entity_poly.pdbx_seq_one_letter_code
_entity_poly.pdbx_strand_id
1 'polypeptide(L)'
;MRERLKELLFERAKGKARELGLDLTEDTERNIRNLIDIAVDRMTFNEASSVVENTRALMNTDVLIERLAKSQYGNTLDYKSFNGIRDAICPLWPFC
;
A
#
# COMPACT_ATOMS: atom_id res chain seq x y z
N MET A 1 16.61 1.09 -8.49
CA MET A 1 16.42 1.27 -7.03
C MET A 1 14.94 1.42 -6.70
N ARG A 2 14.21 2.34 -7.34
CA ARG A 2 12.75 2.51 -7.16
C ARG A 2 11.92 1.28 -7.50
N GLU A 3 12.20 0.61 -8.62
CA GLU A 3 11.49 -0.63 -8.99
C GLU A 3 11.59 -1.73 -7.93
N ARG A 4 12.78 -1.91 -7.35
CA ARG A 4 12.98 -2.86 -6.24
C ARG A 4 12.15 -2.46 -5.00
N LEU A 5 12.04 -1.16 -4.70
CA LEU A 5 11.22 -0.69 -3.58
C LEU A 5 9.73 -0.92 -3.86
N LYS A 6 9.25 -0.67 -5.08
CA LYS A 6 7.87 -0.94 -5.49
C LYS A 6 7.52 -2.42 -5.29
N GLU A 7 8.38 -3.33 -5.77
CA GLU A 7 8.22 -4.77 -5.58
C GLU A 7 8.21 -5.16 -4.10
N LEU A 8 9.15 -4.63 -3.30
CA LEU A 8 9.23 -4.92 -1.86
C LEU A 8 7.96 -4.47 -1.11
N LEU A 9 7.46 -3.27 -1.40
CA LEU A 9 6.24 -2.77 -0.78
C LEU A 9 5.02 -3.59 -1.22
N PHE A 10 4.96 -4.00 -2.48
CA PHE A 10 3.86 -4.82 -2.98
C PHE A 10 3.85 -6.23 -2.38
N GLU A 11 5.01 -6.90 -2.30
CA GLU A 11 5.13 -8.20 -1.64
C GLU A 11 4.82 -8.09 -0.14
N ARG A 12 5.22 -6.99 0.52
CA ARG A 12 4.84 -6.74 1.92
C ARG A 12 3.32 -6.61 2.07
N ALA A 13 2.68 -5.86 1.18
CA ALA A 13 1.21 -5.72 1.16
C ALA A 13 0.51 -7.08 1.01
N LYS A 14 0.96 -7.93 0.07
CA LYS A 14 0.41 -9.29 -0.11
C LYS A 14 0.65 -10.17 1.11
N GLY A 15 1.85 -10.13 1.68
CA GLY A 15 2.18 -10.85 2.90
C GLY A 15 1.27 -10.46 4.07
N LYS A 16 1.11 -9.15 4.30
CA LYS A 16 0.24 -8.63 5.35
C LYS A 16 -1.23 -8.98 5.13
N ALA A 17 -1.72 -8.94 3.89
CA ALA A 17 -3.09 -9.33 3.58
C ALA A 17 -3.35 -10.81 3.90
N ARG A 18 -2.40 -11.69 3.56
CA ARG A 18 -2.45 -13.12 3.93
C ARG A 18 -2.40 -13.33 5.44
N GLU A 19 -1.54 -12.60 6.16
CA GLU A 19 -1.48 -12.63 7.63
C GLU A 19 -2.83 -12.26 8.27
N LEU A 20 -3.58 -11.34 7.66
CA LEU A 20 -4.91 -10.92 8.10
C LEU A 20 -6.05 -11.81 7.59
N GLY A 21 -5.75 -12.88 6.83
CA GLY A 21 -6.75 -13.77 6.24
C GLY A 21 -7.60 -13.14 5.13
N LEU A 22 -7.09 -12.10 4.48
CA LEU A 22 -7.76 -11.41 3.37
C LEU A 22 -7.40 -12.07 2.04
N ASP A 23 -8.41 -12.30 1.21
CA ASP A 23 -8.21 -12.63 -0.20
C ASP A 23 -8.25 -11.34 -1.02
N LEU A 24 -7.11 -10.98 -1.65
CA LEU A 24 -7.03 -9.79 -2.48
C LEU A 24 -7.51 -10.14 -3.89
N THR A 25 -8.64 -9.58 -4.28
CA THR A 25 -9.11 -9.70 -5.68
C THR A 25 -8.08 -9.11 -6.65
N GLU A 26 -8.09 -9.55 -7.91
CA GLU A 26 -7.20 -9.01 -8.95
C GLU A 26 -7.30 -7.49 -9.09
N ASP A 27 -8.51 -6.93 -8.92
CA ASP A 27 -8.74 -5.49 -8.94
C ASP A 27 -8.11 -4.80 -7.73
N THR A 28 -8.24 -5.38 -6.54
CA THR A 28 -7.59 -4.87 -5.32
C THR A 28 -6.06 -4.90 -5.44
N GLU A 29 -5.51 -5.99 -5.94
CA GLU A 29 -4.06 -6.11 -6.17
C GLU A 29 -3.55 -5.05 -7.15
N ARG A 30 -4.28 -4.86 -8.26
CA ARG A 30 -3.97 -3.82 -9.25
C ARG A 30 -4.02 -2.41 -8.65
N ASN A 31 -5.03 -2.13 -7.83
CA ASN A 31 -5.17 -0.84 -7.17
C ASN A 31 -4.06 -0.56 -6.15
N ILE A 32 -3.69 -1.57 -5.34
CA ILE A 32 -2.56 -1.47 -4.41
C ILE A 32 -1.25 -1.23 -5.17
N ARG A 33 -1.01 -1.98 -6.26
CA ARG A 33 0.17 -1.80 -7.12
C ARG A 33 0.24 -0.38 -7.68
N ASN A 34 -0.84 0.10 -8.29
CA ASN A 34 -0.90 1.45 -8.84
C ASN A 34 -0.65 2.53 -7.76
N LEU A 35 -1.19 2.34 -6.55
CA LEU A 35 -0.98 3.27 -5.44
C LEU A 35 0.50 3.30 -5.01
N ILE A 36 1.13 2.13 -4.89
CA ILE A 36 2.57 2.02 -4.58
C ILE A 36 3.41 2.65 -5.68
N ASP A 37 3.09 2.41 -6.95
CA ASP A 37 3.83 2.95 -8.09
C ASP A 37 3.82 4.48 -8.06
N ILE A 38 2.63 5.08 -7.95
CA ILE A 38 2.47 6.54 -7.88
C ILE A 38 3.20 7.13 -6.67
N ALA A 39 3.11 6.48 -5.51
CA ALA A 39 3.72 6.92 -4.27
C ALA A 39 5.26 6.90 -4.35
N VAL A 40 5.85 5.81 -4.83
CA VAL A 40 7.30 5.66 -4.95
C VAL A 40 7.85 6.57 -6.07
N ASP A 41 7.11 6.79 -7.15
CA ASP A 41 7.56 7.66 -8.24
C ASP A 41 7.64 9.13 -7.82
N ARG A 42 6.83 9.55 -6.85
CA ARG A 42 6.87 10.89 -6.25
C ARG A 42 8.03 11.10 -5.26
N MET A 43 8.63 10.03 -4.75
CA MET A 43 9.80 10.15 -3.88
C MET A 43 10.95 10.84 -4.61
N THR A 44 11.73 11.64 -3.90
CA THR A 44 13.03 12.11 -4.35
C THR A 44 14.04 10.95 -4.40
N PHE A 45 15.17 11.15 -5.09
CA PHE A 45 16.25 10.15 -5.12
C PHE A 45 16.76 9.82 -3.71
N ASN A 46 16.93 10.84 -2.86
CA ASN A 46 17.42 10.68 -1.49
C ASN A 46 16.46 9.85 -0.65
N GLU A 47 15.15 10.11 -0.74
CA GLU A 47 14.12 9.34 -0.03
C GLU A 47 14.10 7.88 -0.46
N ALA A 48 14.08 7.59 -1.77
CA ALA A 48 14.07 6.21 -2.28
C ALA A 48 15.33 5.41 -1.94
N SER A 49 16.45 6.10 -1.67
CA SER A 49 17.72 5.51 -1.24
C SER A 49 17.90 5.43 0.28
N SER A 50 17.04 6.11 1.04
CA SER A 50 17.13 6.19 2.49
C SER A 50 16.58 4.93 3.14
N VAL A 51 17.40 4.27 3.96
CA VAL A 51 16.97 3.10 4.73
C VAL A 51 15.81 3.46 5.68
N VAL A 52 15.89 4.63 6.32
CA VAL A 52 14.87 5.09 7.27
C VAL A 52 13.51 5.27 6.58
N GLU A 53 13.51 5.92 5.42
CA GLU A 53 12.28 6.15 4.67
C GLU A 53 11.73 4.86 4.06
N ASN A 54 12.60 3.96 3.59
CA ASN A 54 12.17 2.64 3.12
C ASN A 54 11.53 1.81 4.23
N THR A 55 12.07 1.84 5.46
CA THR A 55 11.45 1.20 6.62
C THR A 55 10.10 1.84 6.96
N ARG A 56 10.01 3.17 6.92
CA ARG A 56 8.75 3.88 7.15
C ARG A 56 7.69 3.52 6.11
N ALA A 57 8.07 3.44 4.84
CA ALA A 57 7.17 3.02 3.76
C ALA A 57 6.64 1.60 3.99
N LEU A 58 7.51 0.66 4.39
CA LEU A 58 7.09 -0.72 4.73
C LEU A 58 6.08 -0.75 5.88
N MET A 59 6.34 -0.01 6.97
CA MET A 59 5.40 0.08 8.09
C MET A 59 4.06 0.71 7.67
N ASN A 60 4.11 1.75 6.84
CA ASN A 60 2.90 2.42 6.37
C ASN A 60 2.10 1.57 5.38
N THR A 61 2.76 0.70 4.61
CA THR A 61 2.09 -0.33 3.81
C THR A 61 1.29 -1.28 4.71
N ASP A 62 1.83 -1.71 5.84
CA ASP A 62 1.08 -2.58 6.76
C ASP A 62 -0.16 -1.88 7.29
N VAL A 63 -0.05 -0.60 7.67
CA VAL A 63 -1.19 0.21 8.14
C VAL A 63 -2.23 0.38 7.03
N LEU A 64 -1.82 0.58 5.78
CA LEU A 64 -2.73 0.62 4.63
C LEU A 64 -3.55 -0.67 4.55
N ILE A 65 -2.90 -1.83 4.60
CA ILE A 65 -3.59 -3.13 4.52
C ILE A 65 -4.49 -3.36 5.74
N GLU A 66 -4.05 -3.02 6.95
CA GLU A 66 -4.88 -3.11 8.16
C GLU A 66 -6.13 -2.23 8.08
N ARG A 67 -6.03 -1.04 7.48
CA ARG A 67 -7.19 -0.16 7.26
C ARG A 67 -8.12 -0.72 6.20
N LEU A 68 -7.58 -1.21 5.08
CA LEU A 68 -8.34 -1.92 4.05
C LEU A 68 -9.13 -3.09 4.66
N ALA A 69 -8.50 -3.88 5.54
CA ALA A 69 -9.12 -4.97 6.27
C ALA A 69 -10.31 -4.52 7.11
N LYS A 70 -10.13 -3.45 7.90
CA LYS A 70 -11.17 -2.92 8.80
C LYS A 70 -12.36 -2.30 8.08
N SER A 71 -12.13 -1.76 6.88
CA SER A 71 -13.17 -1.14 6.05
C SER A 71 -13.98 -2.13 5.22
N GLN A 72 -13.53 -3.38 5.09
CA GLN A 72 -14.32 -4.43 4.44
C GLN A 72 -15.53 -4.81 5.31
N TYR A 73 -16.67 -4.19 5.06
CA TYR A 73 -17.97 -4.78 5.37
C TYR A 73 -18.37 -5.70 4.21
N GLY A 74 -17.80 -6.92 4.19
CA GLY A 74 -18.01 -7.94 3.15
C GLY A 74 -16.76 -8.27 2.32
N ASN A 75 -16.75 -9.46 1.71
CA ASN A 75 -15.58 -10.11 1.07
C ASN A 75 -15.09 -9.46 -0.24
N THR A 76 -15.51 -8.25 -0.61
CA THR A 76 -15.08 -7.61 -1.85
C THR A 76 -14.70 -6.15 -1.60
N LEU A 77 -13.49 -5.80 -1.99
CA LEU A 77 -12.96 -4.44 -1.92
C LEU A 77 -13.32 -3.74 -3.23
N ASP A 78 -14.43 -3.01 -3.26
CA ASP A 78 -14.83 -2.26 -4.45
C ASP A 78 -13.98 -0.97 -4.63
N TYR A 79 -13.92 -0.46 -5.86
CA TYR A 79 -13.11 0.72 -6.22
C TYR A 79 -13.48 1.98 -5.40
N LYS A 80 -14.74 2.12 -4.98
CA LYS A 80 -15.21 3.25 -4.17
C LYS A 80 -14.68 3.15 -2.72
N SER A 81 -14.71 1.96 -2.13
CA SER A 81 -14.12 1.71 -0.81
C SER A 81 -12.63 1.98 -0.84
N PHE A 82 -11.93 1.53 -1.88
CA PHE A 82 -10.50 1.79 -2.06
C PHE A 82 -10.17 3.30 -2.10
N ASN A 83 -10.90 4.10 -2.88
CA ASN A 83 -10.68 5.56 -2.93
C ASN A 83 -10.99 6.26 -1.60
N GLY A 84 -12.06 5.86 -0.90
CA GLY A 84 -12.37 6.40 0.43
C GLY A 84 -11.27 6.10 1.45
N ILE A 85 -10.65 4.93 1.36
CA ILE A 85 -9.54 4.53 2.23
C ILE A 85 -8.25 5.26 1.83
N ARG A 86 -7.97 5.40 0.53
CA ARG A 86 -6.84 6.20 0.03
C ARG A 86 -6.90 7.63 0.56
N ASP A 87 -8.06 8.27 0.49
CA ASP A 87 -8.22 9.65 0.95
C ASP A 87 -8.18 9.74 2.50
N ALA A 88 -8.64 8.71 3.22
CA ALA A 88 -8.47 8.60 4.68
C ALA A 88 -7.04 8.22 5.13
N ILE A 89 -6.22 7.72 4.20
CA ILE A 89 -4.84 7.27 4.44
C ILE A 89 -3.84 8.40 4.36
N CYS A 90 -4.11 9.52 3.67
CA CYS A 90 -3.38 10.76 3.94
C CYS A 90 -3.60 11.11 5.43
N PRO A 91 -2.56 10.99 6.29
CA PRO A 91 -1.18 11.45 6.04
C PRO A 91 -0.06 10.38 6.01
N LEU A 92 -0.32 9.14 5.60
CA LEU A 92 0.68 8.06 5.52
C LEU A 92 1.59 8.25 4.30
N TRP A 93 2.75 8.87 4.52
CA TRP A 93 3.85 8.92 3.56
C TRP A 93 4.27 7.50 3.13
N PRO A 94 4.55 7.18 1.86
CA PRO A 94 4.52 8.02 0.65
C PRO A 94 3.15 8.03 -0.07
N PHE A 95 2.12 7.44 0.52
CA PHE A 95 0.79 7.27 -0.10
C PHE A 95 -0.07 8.56 -0.04
N CYS A 96 0.48 9.60 0.60
CA CYS A 96 0.18 11.01 0.44
C CYS A 96 1.37 11.61 -0.35
#